data_AF-A0A933LJQ8-F1
#
_entry.id   AF-A0A933LJQ8-F1
#
_cell.length_a   1.000
_cell.length_b   1.000
_cell.length_c   1.000
_cell.angle_alpha   90.00
_cell.angle_beta   90.00
_cell.angle_gamma   90.00
#
_symmetry.space_group_name_H-M   'P 1'
#
loop_
_entity.id
_entity.type
_entity.pdbx_description
1 polymer ?
#
loop_
_entity_poly.entity_id
_entity_poly.type
_entity_poly.pdbx_seq_one_letter_code
_entity_poly.pdbx_strand_id
1 'polypeptide(L)'
;EQHIRRAKATSNICTNQGLLALRVAIYLSAVGRRGAAKVASLCLDKSHYAAGRIAELDGYELRFDAPFFKEFVVRTSKDVRHVIAHCRGRGILAGVELGRWYSELADSFLVAVTEKRTRQEIDALVEALSQV
;
A
#
# COMPACT_ATOMS: atom_id res chain seq x y z
N GLU A 1 -10.38 34.77 -5.13
CA GLU A 1 -9.12 34.07 -5.43
C GLU A 1 -8.23 34.92 -6.33
N GLN A 2 -7.16 34.37 -6.90
CA GLN A 2 -6.14 35.11 -7.67
C GLN A 2 -6.73 35.97 -8.80
N HIS A 3 -7.83 35.54 -9.44
CA HIS A 3 -8.50 36.27 -10.53
C HIS A 3 -9.10 37.63 -10.10
N ILE A 4 -9.33 37.84 -8.79
CA ILE A 4 -9.77 39.12 -8.21
C ILE A 4 -8.65 39.77 -7.39
N ARG A 5 -8.05 39.00 -6.46
CA ARG A 5 -7.15 39.54 -5.42
C ARG A 5 -5.69 39.63 -5.86
N ARG A 6 -5.29 38.99 -6.97
CA ARG A 6 -3.91 38.99 -7.51
C ARG A 6 -2.89 38.68 -6.41
N ALA A 7 -1.91 39.56 -6.21
CA ALA A 7 -0.86 39.42 -5.20
C ALA A 7 -1.39 39.37 -3.74
N LYS A 8 -2.63 39.80 -3.48
CA LYS A 8 -3.28 39.72 -2.16
C LYS A 8 -4.15 38.46 -2.00
N ALA A 9 -4.10 37.50 -2.94
CA ALA A 9 -4.78 36.23 -2.80
C ALA A 9 -4.06 35.34 -1.76
N THR A 10 -4.81 34.43 -1.12
CA THR A 10 -4.27 33.47 -0.13
C THR A 10 -3.45 32.35 -0.77
N SER A 11 -3.58 32.17 -2.09
CA SER A 11 -2.84 31.20 -2.89
C SER A 11 -2.84 31.66 -4.36
N ASN A 12 -1.85 31.21 -5.12
CA ASN A 12 -1.76 31.39 -6.57
C ASN A 12 -2.48 30.29 -7.37
N ILE A 13 -3.09 29.30 -6.70
CA ILE A 13 -3.77 28.19 -7.38
C ILE A 13 -4.92 28.70 -8.28
N CYS A 14 -5.08 28.07 -9.44
CA CYS A 14 -6.15 28.36 -10.40
C CYS A 14 -6.84 27.06 -10.85
N THR A 15 -6.33 26.39 -11.89
CA THR A 15 -6.79 25.04 -12.23
C THR A 15 -6.46 24.09 -11.09
N ASN A 16 -7.48 23.36 -10.61
CA ASN A 16 -7.36 22.44 -9.50
C ASN A 16 -7.83 21.03 -9.92
N GLN A 17 -7.94 20.13 -8.94
CA GLN A 17 -8.38 18.75 -9.14
C GLN A 17 -9.90 18.58 -8.97
N GLY A 18 -10.69 19.55 -9.44
CA GLY A 18 -12.15 19.56 -9.26
C GLY A 18 -12.85 18.30 -9.76
N LEU A 19 -12.39 17.75 -10.89
CA LEU A 19 -12.93 16.48 -11.42
C LEU A 19 -12.66 15.30 -10.47
N LEU A 20 -11.46 15.20 -9.90
CA LEU A 20 -11.13 14.14 -8.94
C LEU A 20 -11.88 14.33 -7.62
N ALA A 21 -12.04 15.57 -7.16
CA ALA A 21 -12.84 15.89 -5.98
C ALA A 21 -14.30 15.47 -6.16
N LEU A 22 -14.89 15.75 -7.32
CA LEU A 22 -16.25 15.31 -7.66
C LEU A 22 -16.36 13.78 -7.69
N ARG A 23 -15.39 13.09 -8.29
CA ARG A 23 -15.35 11.62 -8.31
C ARG A 23 -15.31 11.03 -6.90
N VAL A 24 -14.49 11.60 -6.00
CA VAL A 24 -14.42 11.18 -4.60
C VAL A 24 -15.74 11.46 -3.87
N ALA A 25 -16.38 12.61 -4.11
CA ALA A 25 -17.68 12.93 -3.54
C ALA A 25 -18.74 11.90 -3.97
N ILE A 26 -18.82 11.58 -5.27
CA ILE A 26 -19.72 10.55 -5.80
C ILE A 26 -19.45 9.19 -5.14
N TYR A 27 -18.18 8.79 -5.04
CA TYR A 27 -17.80 7.53 -4.40
C TYR A 27 -18.24 7.48 -2.93
N LEU A 28 -17.93 8.51 -2.15
CA LEU A 28 -18.28 8.59 -0.73
C LEU A 28 -19.80 8.62 -0.52
N SER A 29 -20.56 9.31 -1.37
CA SER A 29 -22.02 9.30 -1.34
C SER A 29 -22.60 7.92 -1.66
N ALA A 30 -22.01 7.19 -2.61
CA ALA A 30 -22.47 5.86 -3.00
C ALA A 30 -22.18 4.79 -1.93
N VAL A 31 -20.98 4.81 -1.31
CA VAL A 31 -20.63 3.83 -0.27
C VAL A 31 -21.23 4.18 1.09
N GLY A 32 -21.39 5.47 1.39
CA GLY A 32 -21.86 5.98 2.66
C GLY A 32 -21.00 5.55 3.86
N ARG A 33 -21.47 5.88 5.07
CA ARG A 33 -20.73 5.60 6.33
C ARG A 33 -20.42 4.11 6.52
N ARG A 34 -21.41 3.24 6.28
CA ARG A 34 -21.25 1.78 6.46
C ARG A 34 -20.34 1.17 5.41
N GLY A 35 -20.44 1.59 4.15
CA GLY A 35 -19.56 1.11 3.09
C GLY A 35 -18.12 1.56 3.29
N ALA A 36 -17.90 2.80 3.72
CA ALA A 36 -16.57 3.29 4.07
C ALA A 36 -15.94 2.48 5.21
N ALA A 37 -16.70 2.18 6.27
CA ALA A 37 -16.24 1.29 7.34
C ALA A 37 -15.92 -0.11 6.82
N LYS A 38 -16.76 -0.67 5.93
CA LYS A 38 -16.52 -1.99 5.34
C LYS A 38 -15.27 -2.02 4.46
N VAL A 39 -15.02 -0.97 3.67
CA VAL A 39 -13.80 -0.81 2.87
C VAL A 39 -12.58 -0.80 3.78
N ALA A 40 -12.63 -0.06 4.89
CA ALA A 40 -11.54 -0.04 5.86
C ALA A 40 -11.31 -1.42 6.49
N SER A 41 -12.36 -2.11 6.94
CA SER A 41 -12.24 -3.48 7.45
C SER A 41 -11.65 -4.43 6.42
N LEU A 42 -12.04 -4.33 5.14
CA LEU A 42 -11.47 -5.16 4.09
C LEU A 42 -9.97 -4.91 3.87
N CYS A 43 -9.51 -3.66 3.96
CA CYS A 43 -8.07 -3.37 3.92
C CYS A 43 -7.35 -4.04 5.09
N LEU A 44 -7.88 -3.87 6.31
CA LEU A 44 -7.32 -4.45 7.53
C LEU A 44 -7.27 -5.98 7.46
N ASP A 45 -8.41 -6.64 7.22
CA ASP A 45 -8.50 -8.10 7.19
C ASP A 45 -7.55 -8.70 6.15
N LYS A 46 -7.47 -8.09 4.96
CA LYS A 46 -6.63 -8.58 3.86
C LYS A 46 -5.15 -8.32 4.09
N SER A 47 -4.76 -7.17 4.67
CA SER A 47 -3.36 -6.91 4.99
C SER A 47 -2.86 -7.83 6.10
N HIS A 48 -3.69 -8.11 7.11
CA HIS A 48 -3.35 -9.04 8.19
C HIS A 48 -3.28 -10.49 7.68
N TYR A 49 -4.18 -10.89 6.77
CA TYR A 49 -4.05 -12.15 6.05
C TYR A 49 -2.73 -12.24 5.28
N ALA A 50 -2.41 -11.23 4.46
CA ALA A 50 -1.16 -11.21 3.69
C ALA A 50 0.08 -11.27 4.61
N ALA A 51 0.10 -10.46 5.66
CA ALA A 51 1.18 -10.41 6.65
C ALA A 51 1.41 -11.76 7.31
N GLY A 52 0.35 -12.42 7.78
CA GLY A 52 0.43 -13.75 8.38
C GLY A 52 0.97 -14.79 7.42
N ARG A 53 0.44 -14.84 6.19
CA ARG A 53 0.91 -15.79 5.16
C ARG A 53 2.36 -15.58 4.75
N ILE A 54 2.82 -14.34 4.69
CA ILE A 54 4.22 -14.02 4.38
C ILE A 54 5.14 -14.41 5.55
N ALA A 55 4.72 -14.17 6.80
CA ALA A 55 5.49 -14.54 7.97
C ALA A 55 5.62 -16.06 8.20
N GLU A 56 4.80 -16.87 7.54
CA GLU A 56 4.95 -18.33 7.50
C GLU A 56 6.06 -18.80 6.53
N LEU A 57 6.56 -17.92 5.66
CA LEU A 57 7.60 -18.27 4.68
C LEU A 57 8.99 -18.22 5.30
N ASP A 58 9.85 -19.15 4.89
CA ASP A 58 11.25 -19.16 5.33
C ASP A 58 12.02 -17.92 4.83
N GLY A 59 12.76 -17.30 5.73
CA GLY A 59 13.51 -16.07 5.48
C GLY A 59 12.65 -14.80 5.37
N TYR A 60 11.40 -14.81 5.85
CA TYR A 60 10.55 -13.63 5.93
C TYR A 60 9.93 -13.49 7.33
N GLU A 61 9.82 -12.25 7.81
CA GLU A 61 9.12 -11.95 9.05
C GLU A 61 8.61 -10.51 9.06
N LEU A 62 7.68 -10.20 9.95
CA LEU A 62 7.26 -8.81 10.16
C LEU A 62 8.35 -8.04 10.89
N ARG A 63 8.72 -6.88 10.35
CA ARG A 63 9.79 -6.05 10.90
C ARG A 63 9.41 -5.41 12.24
N PHE A 64 8.12 -5.13 12.44
CA PHE A 64 7.62 -4.41 13.61
C PHE A 64 6.50 -5.20 14.29
N ASP A 65 6.58 -5.30 15.60
CA ASP A 65 5.51 -5.79 16.48
C ASP A 65 4.63 -4.61 16.94
N ALA A 66 3.96 -3.98 15.98
CA ALA A 66 3.06 -2.85 16.22
C ALA A 66 1.78 -2.99 15.39
N PRO A 67 0.64 -2.48 15.88
CA PRO A 67 -0.59 -2.48 15.08
C PRO A 67 -0.40 -1.72 13.77
N PHE A 68 -0.90 -2.31 12.68
CA PHE A 68 -0.90 -1.68 11.37
C PHE A 68 -2.27 -1.79 10.70
N PHE A 69 -2.56 -0.84 9.81
CA PHE A 69 -3.82 -0.79 9.08
C PHE A 69 -3.77 -1.60 7.78
N LYS A 70 -3.15 -1.06 6.74
CA LYS A 70 -3.14 -1.65 5.38
C LYS A 70 -1.75 -1.81 4.79
N GLU A 71 -0.76 -1.33 5.54
CA GLU A 71 0.65 -1.24 5.16
C GLU A 71 1.48 -1.84 6.29
N PHE A 72 2.39 -2.74 5.95
CA PHE A 72 3.26 -3.39 6.92
C PHE A 72 4.63 -3.63 6.29
N VAL A 73 5.65 -3.72 7.15
CA VAL A 73 7.03 -3.90 6.71
C VAL A 73 7.44 -5.35 6.93
N VAL A 74 7.96 -5.95 5.86
CA VAL A 74 8.50 -7.31 5.86
C VAL A 74 10.01 -7.20 5.86
N ARG A 75 10.66 -7.85 6.83
CA ARG A 75 12.10 -8.11 6.83
C ARG A 75 12.34 -9.43 6.11
N THR A 76 13.44 -9.52 5.38
CA THR A 76 13.88 -10.77 4.77
C THR A 76 15.39 -10.95 4.90
N SER A 77 15.82 -12.21 5.05
CA SER A 77 17.25 -12.58 4.98
C SER A 77 17.77 -12.63 3.54
N LYS A 78 16.88 -12.54 2.54
CA LYS A 78 17.18 -12.55 1.11
C LYS A 78 17.51 -11.14 0.60
N ASP A 79 18.11 -11.04 -0.58
CA ASP A 79 18.33 -9.73 -1.21
C ASP A 79 16.98 -9.10 -1.61
N VAL A 80 16.63 -7.97 -0.96
CA VAL A 80 15.33 -7.30 -1.15
C VAL A 80 15.10 -6.87 -2.60
N ARG A 81 16.15 -6.44 -3.31
CA ARG A 81 16.04 -6.02 -4.71
C ARG A 81 15.72 -7.19 -5.60
N HIS A 82 16.35 -8.33 -5.35
CA HIS A 82 16.09 -9.59 -6.04
C HIS A 82 14.66 -10.08 -5.78
N VAL A 83 14.20 -10.06 -4.52
CA VAL A 83 12.82 -10.39 -4.15
C VAL A 83 11.81 -9.55 -4.95
N ILE A 84 11.97 -8.22 -4.92
CA ILE A 84 11.06 -7.30 -5.63
C ILE A 84 11.14 -7.51 -7.14
N ALA A 85 12.34 -7.70 -7.70
CA ALA A 85 12.52 -7.94 -9.12
C ALA A 85 11.90 -9.28 -9.56
N HIS A 86 12.03 -10.34 -8.76
CA HIS A 86 11.42 -11.64 -9.00
C HIS A 86 9.90 -11.52 -9.07
N CYS A 87 9.26 -10.94 -8.05
CA CYS A 87 7.82 -10.74 -8.05
C CYS A 87 7.36 -9.88 -9.25
N ARG A 88 8.11 -8.81 -9.58
CA ARG A 88 7.82 -7.96 -10.74
C ARG A 88 7.88 -8.73 -12.06
N GLY A 89 8.83 -9.66 -12.20
CA GLY A 89 8.92 -10.55 -13.36
C GLY A 89 7.68 -11.44 -13.54
N ARG A 90 6.90 -11.65 -12.48
CA ARG A 90 5.62 -12.37 -12.48
C ARG A 90 4.39 -11.44 -12.57
N GLY A 91 4.61 -10.15 -12.82
CA GLY A 91 3.55 -9.14 -12.88
C GLY A 91 3.03 -8.70 -11.51
N ILE A 92 3.75 -8.97 -10.42
CA ILE A 92 3.34 -8.65 -9.04
C ILE A 92 4.22 -7.54 -8.48
N LEU A 93 3.60 -6.43 -8.09
CA LEU A 93 4.27 -5.37 -7.33
C LEU A 93 4.24 -5.72 -5.84
N ALA A 94 5.27 -6.44 -5.37
CA ALA A 94 5.33 -6.97 -4.00
C ALA A 94 5.42 -5.88 -2.93
N GLY A 95 6.09 -4.77 -3.23
CA GLY A 95 6.29 -3.69 -2.26
C GLY A 95 7.39 -2.73 -2.69
N VAL A 96 7.82 -1.91 -1.73
CA VAL A 96 8.84 -0.89 -1.95
C VAL A 96 10.05 -1.16 -1.05
N GLU A 97 11.24 -1.27 -1.63
CA GLU A 97 12.52 -1.38 -0.90
C GLU A 97 12.73 -0.15 0.00
N LEU A 98 12.81 -0.37 1.32
CA LEU A 98 12.96 0.72 2.28
C LEU A 98 14.41 1.20 2.42
N GLY A 99 15.38 0.33 2.13
CA GLY A 99 16.81 0.64 2.10
C GLY A 99 17.20 1.84 1.23
N ARG A 100 16.35 2.22 0.27
CA ARG A 100 16.54 3.42 -0.57
C ARG A 100 16.51 4.72 0.21
N TRP A 101 15.82 4.75 1.35
CA TRP A 101 15.66 5.93 2.19
C TRP A 101 16.17 5.72 3.61
N TYR A 102 16.17 4.48 4.11
CA TYR A 102 16.50 4.14 5.49
C TYR A 102 17.50 2.99 5.51
N SER A 103 18.78 3.30 5.77
CA SER A 103 19.86 2.30 5.81
C SER A 103 19.63 1.15 6.79
N GLU A 104 18.98 1.45 7.91
CA GLU A 104 18.59 0.53 8.98
C GLU A 104 17.44 -0.42 8.61
N LEU A 105 16.82 -0.20 7.44
CA LEU A 105 15.78 -1.03 6.83
C LEU A 105 16.21 -1.57 5.46
N ALA A 106 17.53 -1.72 5.23
CA ALA A 106 18.07 -2.26 3.99
C ALA A 106 17.63 -3.70 3.70
N ASP A 107 17.30 -4.47 4.74
CA ASP A 107 16.79 -5.84 4.72
C ASP A 107 15.26 -5.91 4.62
N SER A 108 14.59 -4.78 4.34
CA SER A 108 13.14 -4.65 4.49
C SER A 108 12.45 -4.00 3.29
N PHE A 109 11.20 -4.40 3.06
CA PHE A 109 10.32 -3.77 2.07
C PHE A 109 8.91 -3.52 2.64
N LEU A 110 8.26 -2.46 2.17
CA LEU A 110 6.91 -2.06 2.56
C LEU A 110 5.87 -2.67 1.62
N VAL A 111 4.93 -3.43 2.18
CA VAL A 111 3.80 -4.04 1.47
C VAL A 111 2.54 -3.24 1.76
N ALA A 112 1.71 -2.99 0.74
CA ALA A 112 0.41 -2.32 0.87
C ALA A 112 -0.71 -3.18 0.27
N VAL A 113 -1.72 -3.53 1.07
CA VAL A 113 -2.88 -4.33 0.64
C VAL A 113 -4.15 -3.51 0.83
N THR A 114 -4.92 -3.35 -0.25
CA THR A 114 -6.17 -2.57 -0.23
C THR A 114 -7.38 -3.46 -0.47
N GLU A 115 -8.59 -2.91 -0.29
CA GLU A 115 -9.85 -3.59 -0.50
C GLU A 115 -9.99 -4.15 -1.92
N LYS A 116 -9.27 -3.56 -2.88
CA LYS A 116 -9.22 -3.98 -4.29
C LYS A 116 -8.50 -5.30 -4.53
N ARG A 117 -7.67 -5.77 -3.59
CA ARG A 117 -6.92 -7.03 -3.77
C ARG A 117 -7.80 -8.24 -3.48
N THR A 118 -7.76 -9.26 -4.32
CA THR A 118 -8.45 -10.53 -4.06
C THR A 118 -7.57 -11.43 -3.21
N ARG A 119 -8.16 -12.46 -2.60
CA ARG A 119 -7.40 -13.47 -1.87
C ARG A 119 -6.41 -14.19 -2.80
N GLN A 120 -6.85 -14.52 -4.00
CA GLN A 120 -6.03 -15.19 -5.02
C GLN A 120 -4.81 -14.34 -5.43
N GLU A 121 -4.97 -13.01 -5.56
CA GLU A 121 -3.83 -12.12 -5.83
C GLU A 121 -2.84 -12.09 -4.66
N ILE A 122 -3.33 -12.15 -3.41
CA ILE A 122 -2.48 -12.21 -2.22
C ILE A 122 -1.76 -13.55 -2.14
N ASP A 123 -2.46 -14.66 -2.39
CA ASP A 123 -1.87 -16.00 -2.40
C ASP A 123 -0.82 -16.12 -3.53
N ALA A 124 -1.04 -15.50 -4.68
CA ALA A 124 -0.06 -15.43 -5.77
C ALA A 124 1.19 -14.63 -5.39
N LEU A 125 1.06 -13.57 -4.58
CA LEU A 125 2.19 -12.86 -4.00
C LEU A 125 2.98 -13.77 -3.07
N VAL A 126 2.32 -14.46 -2.15
CA VAL A 126 2.94 -15.39 -1.20
C VAL A 126 3.70 -16.50 -1.95
N GLU A 127 3.09 -17.07 -2.99
CA GLU A 127 3.71 -18.08 -3.85
C GLU A 127 4.89 -17.53 -4.65
N ALA A 128 4.86 -16.27 -5.07
CA ALA A 128 6.03 -15.66 -5.71
C ALA A 128 7.18 -15.44 -4.71
N LEU A 129 6.87 -15.10 -3.45
CA LEU A 129 7.87 -14.88 -2.39
C LEU A 129 8.51 -16.19 -1.91
N SER A 130 7.77 -17.30 -1.90
CA SER A 130 8.27 -18.63 -1.51
C SER A 130 9.29 -19.20 -2.50
N GLN A 131 9.28 -18.72 -3.75
CA GLN A 131 10.13 -19.18 -4.85
C GLN A 131 11.38 -18.32 -5.06
N VAL A 132 11.61 -17.32 -4.19
CA VAL A 132 12.86 -16.54 -4.14
C VAL A 132 13.89 -17.26 -3.29
#